data_AF-A0A1M7BER5-F1
#
_entry.id   AF-A0A1M7BER5-F1
#
_cell.length_a   1.000
_cell.length_b   1.000
_cell.length_c   1.000
_cell.angle_alpha   90.00
_cell.angle_beta   90.00
_cell.angle_gamma   90.00
#
_symmetry.space_group_name_H-M   'P 1'
#
loop_
_entity.id
_entity.type
_entity.pdbx_description
1 polymer ?
#
loop_
_entity_poly.entity_id
_entity_poly.type
_entity_poly.pdbx_seq_one_letter_code
_entity_poly.pdbx_strand_id
1 'polypeptide(L)'
;MDVTGAWFDVDYFTFVKGKDATDPEPIVGDDDPGTISIANVKFDAGKLQDYYVFDMQGNRLGLISAYGFNAAADLLKSSSAIRASGIYYLRSRTTGQMQTVRVSR
;
A
#
# COMPACT_ATOMS: atom_id res chain seq x y z
N MET A 1 47.71 -5.19 3.85
CA MET A 1 46.56 -4.27 3.72
C MET A 1 45.94 -4.24 5.10
N ASP A 2 46.43 -3.31 5.93
CA ASP A 2 46.08 -3.29 7.35
C ASP A 2 44.83 -2.44 7.54
N VAL A 3 43.73 -3.11 7.85
CA VAL A 3 42.50 -2.45 8.28
C VAL A 3 42.69 -2.07 9.75
N THR A 4 43.07 -0.81 9.99
CA THR A 4 43.11 -0.22 11.33
C THR A 4 41.81 0.55 11.56
N GLY A 5 40.81 -0.16 12.07
CA GLY A 5 39.54 0.44 12.51
C GLY A 5 38.39 0.28 11.53
N ALA A 6 37.71 -0.86 11.60
CA ALA A 6 36.30 -0.97 11.26
C ALA A 6 35.51 -0.95 12.58
N TRP A 7 34.45 -0.16 12.66
CA TRP A 7 33.57 -0.14 13.82
C TRP A 7 32.74 -1.42 13.83
N PHE A 8 32.94 -2.25 14.85
CA PHE A 8 32.11 -3.41 15.13
C PHE A 8 31.14 -3.02 16.23
N ASP A 9 29.87 -2.84 15.87
CA ASP A 9 28.82 -2.55 16.84
C ASP A 9 28.32 -3.86 17.43
N VAL A 10 28.17 -3.90 18.75
CA VAL A 10 27.83 -5.12 19.49
C VAL A 10 26.68 -4.79 20.43
N ASP A 11 25.49 -5.23 20.04
CA ASP A 11 24.28 -4.94 20.79
C ASP A 11 24.12 -5.84 22.03
N TYR A 12 24.43 -7.14 21.93
CA TYR A 12 24.32 -8.10 23.04
C TYR A 12 25.04 -9.42 22.75
N PHE A 13 25.62 -10.06 23.77
CA PHE A 13 26.07 -11.46 23.69
C PHE A 13 25.99 -12.15 25.06
N THR A 14 25.68 -13.45 25.02
CA THR A 14 25.49 -14.29 26.21
C THR A 14 26.68 -15.25 26.37
N PHE A 15 27.31 -15.25 27.55
CA PHE A 15 28.36 -16.22 27.87
C PHE A 15 27.75 -17.53 28.36
N VAL A 16 27.88 -18.58 27.55
CA VAL A 16 27.46 -19.93 27.91
C VAL A 16 28.67 -20.82 28.21
N LYS A 17 28.58 -21.63 29.28
CA LYS A 17 29.70 -22.44 29.78
C LYS A 17 29.71 -23.82 29.11
N GLY A 18 30.74 -24.12 28.33
CA GLY A 18 30.95 -25.41 27.68
C GLY A 18 31.14 -25.25 26.18
N LYS A 19 31.94 -26.12 25.55
CA LYS A 19 32.33 -25.93 24.13
C LYS A 19 31.15 -26.01 23.15
N ASP A 20 30.06 -26.67 23.54
CA ASP A 20 28.86 -26.94 22.74
C ASP A 20 27.59 -26.42 23.43
N ALA A 21 27.71 -25.38 24.26
CA ALA A 21 26.57 -24.89 25.03
C ALA A 21 25.50 -24.30 24.10
N THR A 22 24.27 -24.81 24.23
CA THR A 22 23.11 -24.36 23.45
C THR A 22 22.79 -22.92 23.81
N ASP A 23 22.59 -22.07 22.80
CA ASP A 23 22.12 -20.70 22.97
C ASP A 23 20.75 -20.72 23.67
N PRO A 24 20.59 -20.09 24.85
CA PRO A 24 19.31 -20.00 25.54
C PRO A 24 18.32 -19.06 24.84
N GLU A 25 18.81 -18.15 23.98
CA GLU A 25 17.99 -17.22 23.20
C GLU A 25 18.28 -17.39 21.70
N PRO A 26 18.04 -18.58 21.14
CA PRO A 26 18.29 -18.78 19.73
C PRO A 26 17.36 -17.83 18.95
N ILE A 27 17.93 -17.06 18.03
CA ILE A 27 17.15 -16.32 17.03
C ILE A 27 16.56 -17.36 16.06
N VAL A 28 15.59 -18.12 16.55
CA VAL A 28 14.76 -18.99 15.73
C VAL A 28 13.68 -18.07 15.18
N GLY A 29 13.76 -17.81 13.87
CA GLY A 29 12.77 -17.00 13.18
C GLY A 29 11.36 -17.53 13.43
N ASP A 30 10.50 -16.63 13.90
CA ASP A 30 9.10 -16.50 13.47
C ASP A 30 8.35 -15.34 14.14
N ASP A 31 8.99 -14.57 15.02
CA ASP A 31 8.44 -13.30 15.52
C ASP A 31 9.51 -12.21 15.55
N ASP A 32 10.04 -11.88 14.38
CA ASP A 32 10.88 -10.70 14.17
C ASP A 32 10.02 -9.44 14.39
N PRO A 33 10.25 -8.63 15.46
CA PRO A 33 9.53 -7.37 15.66
C PRO A 33 9.84 -6.34 14.55
N GLY A 34 10.79 -6.63 13.66
CA GLY A 34 11.07 -5.88 12.44
C GLY A 34 10.12 -6.18 11.28
N THR A 35 9.20 -7.14 11.42
CA THR A 35 8.18 -7.39 10.40
C THR A 35 7.15 -6.27 10.44
N ILE A 36 7.40 -5.20 9.68
CA ILE A 36 6.32 -4.31 9.26
C ILE A 36 5.34 -5.24 8.51
N SER A 37 4.24 -5.59 9.17
CA SER A 37 3.12 -6.27 8.53
C SER A 37 2.48 -5.27 7.58
N ILE A 38 3.08 -5.15 6.40
CA ILE A 38 2.59 -4.40 5.24
C ILE A 38 1.42 -5.19 4.66
N ALA A 39 0.40 -5.50 5.47
CA ALA A 39 -0.76 -6.24 5.00
C ALA A 39 -1.56 -5.43 3.96
N ASN A 40 -1.44 -4.09 3.97
CA ASN A 40 -2.31 -3.19 3.20
C ASN A 40 -1.59 -1.99 2.53
N VAL A 41 -0.27 -2.01 2.33
CA VAL A 41 0.35 -0.95 1.52
C VAL A 41 0.07 -1.26 0.05
N LYS A 42 -0.98 -0.63 -0.47
CA LYS A 42 -1.22 -0.56 -1.90
C LYS A 42 -0.20 0.41 -2.49
N PHE A 43 0.92 -0.13 -2.96
CA PHE A 43 1.85 0.59 -3.81
C PHE A 43 1.19 0.86 -5.17
N ASP A 44 0.33 1.88 -5.24
CA ASP A 44 -0.08 2.43 -6.52
C ASP A 44 1.08 3.32 -6.98
N ALA A 45 1.99 2.75 -7.76
CA ALA A 45 3.06 3.51 -8.39
C ALA A 45 2.39 4.60 -9.23
N GLY A 46 2.41 5.84 -8.72
CA GLY A 46 1.62 6.99 -9.15
C GLY A 46 1.87 7.38 -10.60
N LYS A 47 1.38 6.57 -11.52
CA LYS A 47 1.26 6.87 -12.94
C LYS A 47 -0.15 7.39 -13.18
N LEU A 48 -0.25 8.34 -14.11
CA LEU A 48 -1.54 8.82 -14.57
C LEU A 48 -2.28 7.64 -15.22
N GLN A 49 -3.43 7.28 -14.66
CA GLN A 49 -4.28 6.21 -15.17
C GLN A 49 -5.66 6.77 -15.49
N ASP A 50 -6.29 6.17 -16.50
CA ASP A 50 -7.65 6.51 -16.87
C ASP A 50 -8.66 5.61 -16.14
N TYR A 51 -9.73 6.21 -15.66
CA TYR A 51 -10.83 5.59 -14.95
C TYR A 51 -12.13 5.84 -15.67
N TYR A 52 -12.88 4.79 -16.01
CA TYR A 52 -14.27 4.94 -16.44
C TYR A 52 -15.17 5.16 -15.25
N VAL A 53 -16.11 6.09 -15.39
CA VAL A 53 -17.14 6.39 -14.39
C VAL A 53 -18.45 5.76 -14.82
N PHE A 54 -19.10 5.02 -13.93
CA PHE A 54 -20.42 4.44 -14.14
C PHE A 54 -21.41 4.88 -13.06
N ASP A 55 -22.68 5.01 -13.43
CA ASP A 55 -23.78 5.13 -12.47
C ASP A 55 -24.19 3.78 -11.87
N MET A 56 -25.18 3.78 -10.98
CA MET A 56 -25.69 2.57 -10.32
C MET A 56 -26.36 1.59 -11.30
N GLN A 57 -26.85 2.10 -12.43
CA GLN A 57 -27.51 1.32 -13.48
C GLN A 57 -26.51 0.72 -14.48
N GLY A 58 -25.21 1.04 -14.34
CA GLY A 58 -24.14 0.57 -15.22
C GLY A 58 -23.94 1.41 -16.47
N ASN A 59 -24.57 2.58 -16.58
CA ASN A 59 -24.33 3.49 -17.69
C ASN A 59 -22.98 4.20 -17.49
N ARG A 60 -22.16 4.22 -18.55
CA ARG A 60 -20.88 4.93 -18.53
C ARG A 60 -21.11 6.43 -18.69
N LEU A 61 -20.77 7.19 -17.66
CA LEU A 61 -20.91 8.64 -17.63
C LEU A 61 -19.72 9.37 -18.26
N GLY A 62 -18.52 8.78 -18.20
CA GLY A 62 -17.33 9.42 -18.75
C GLY A 62 -16.01 8.75 -18.36
N LEU A 63 -14.93 9.52 -18.53
CA LEU A 63 -13.55 9.13 -18.24
C LEU A 63 -12.89 10.21 -17.36
N ILE A 64 -12.14 9.78 -16.35
CA ILE A 64 -11.35 10.62 -15.45
C ILE A 64 -9.91 10.10 -15.48
N SER A 65 -8.93 10.96 -15.73
CA SER A 65 -7.51 10.61 -15.61
C SER A 65 -6.99 11.07 -14.24
N ALA A 66 -6.42 10.16 -13.45
CA ALA A 66 -5.95 10.46 -12.10
C ALA A 66 -4.77 9.58 -11.66
N TYR A 67 -4.06 10.02 -10.63
CA TYR A 67 -2.99 9.27 -9.97
C TYR A 67 -3.58 8.38 -8.88
N GLY A 68 -4.22 7.30 -9.30
CA GLY A 68 -4.86 6.33 -8.40
C GLY A 68 -6.34 6.61 -8.13
N PHE A 69 -7.00 5.64 -7.50
CA PHE A 69 -8.44 5.71 -7.26
C PHE A 69 -8.85 6.80 -6.27
N ASN A 70 -8.01 7.13 -5.29
CA ASN A 70 -8.32 8.19 -4.31
C ASN A 70 -8.44 9.55 -5.01
N ALA A 71 -7.45 9.90 -5.84
CA ALA A 71 -7.48 11.11 -6.65
C ALA A 71 -8.67 11.11 -7.64
N ALA A 72 -8.96 9.97 -8.27
CA ALA A 72 -10.12 9.83 -9.14
C ALA A 72 -11.45 10.03 -8.38
N ALA A 73 -11.56 9.53 -7.14
CA ALA A 73 -12.74 9.70 -6.30
C ALA A 73 -12.96 11.16 -5.90
N ASP A 74 -11.89 11.89 -5.59
CA ASP A 74 -11.98 13.30 -5.22
C ASP A 74 -12.32 14.19 -6.43
N LEU A 75 -11.75 13.89 -7.60
CA LEU A 75 -12.16 14.50 -8.87
C LEU A 75 -13.63 14.23 -9.18
N LEU A 76 -14.10 13.01 -8.94
CA LEU A 76 -15.50 12.65 -9.17
C LEU A 76 -16.46 13.42 -8.25
N LYS A 77 -16.13 13.53 -6.96
CA LYS A 77 -16.94 14.27 -5.97
C LYS A 77 -16.97 15.77 -6.26
N SER A 78 -15.88 16.33 -6.74
CA SER A 78 -15.77 17.77 -7.05
C SER A 78 -16.31 18.13 -8.44
N SER A 79 -16.47 17.14 -9.33
CA SER A 79 -16.94 17.34 -10.70
C SER A 79 -18.36 17.90 -10.76
N SER A 80 -18.56 19.00 -11.50
CA SER A 80 -19.88 19.59 -11.77
C SER A 80 -20.74 18.74 -12.72
N ALA A 81 -20.16 17.76 -13.40
CA ALA A 81 -20.87 16.83 -14.27
C ALA A 81 -21.76 15.85 -13.47
N ILE A 82 -21.35 15.49 -12.25
CA ILE A 82 -22.11 14.60 -11.37
C ILE A 82 -23.06 15.43 -10.51
N ARG A 83 -24.27 15.69 -11.00
CA ARG A 83 -25.24 16.58 -10.32
C ARG A 83 -26.07 15.88 -9.24
N ALA A 84 -26.17 14.56 -9.29
CA ALA A 84 -26.98 13.79 -8.36
C ALA A 84 -26.11 13.19 -7.23
N SER A 85 -26.67 13.17 -6.02
CA SER A 85 -26.15 12.34 -4.94
C SER A 85 -26.42 10.88 -5.25
N GLY A 86 -25.45 10.01 -5.00
CA GLY A 86 -25.58 8.60 -5.34
C GLY A 86 -24.28 7.82 -5.19
N ILE A 87 -24.34 6.55 -5.59
CA ILE A 87 -23.19 5.66 -5.67
C ILE A 87 -22.73 5.61 -7.13
N TYR A 88 -21.43 5.74 -7.33
CA TYR A 88 -20.78 5.68 -8.63
C TYR A 88 -19.65 4.66 -8.58
N TYR A 89 -19.34 4.07 -9.73
CA TYR A 89 -18.24 3.14 -9.86
C TYR A 89 -17.14 3.74 -10.71
N LEU A 90 -15.91 3.69 -10.19
CA LEU A 90 -14.69 3.98 -10.92
C LEU A 90 -14.05 2.67 -11.32
N ARG A 91 -13.70 2.52 -12.60
CA ARG A 91 -12.99 1.34 -13.12
C ARG A 91 -11.68 1.76 -13.79
N SER A 92 -10.54 1.26 -13.30
CA SER A 92 -9.25 1.47 -13.97
C SER A 92 -9.25 0.81 -15.34
N ARG A 93 -8.84 1.55 -16.37
CA ARG A 93 -8.63 0.99 -17.73
C ARG A 93 -7.41 0.10 -17.81
N THR A 94 -6.41 0.34 -16.94
CA THR A 94 -5.13 -0.37 -16.98
C THR A 94 -5.21 -1.68 -16.23
N THR A 95 -5.77 -1.68 -15.02
CA THR A 95 -5.83 -2.89 -14.16
C THR A 95 -7.19 -3.58 -14.19
N GLY A 96 -8.23 -2.91 -14.71
CA GLY A 96 -9.60 -3.41 -14.68
C GLY A 96 -10.27 -3.39 -13.31
N GLN A 97 -9.52 -3.04 -12.24
CA GLN A 97 -10.04 -2.94 -10.88
C GLN A 97 -11.15 -1.89 -10.78
N MET A 98 -12.05 -2.10 -9.82
CA MET A 98 -13.18 -1.20 -9.57
C MET A 98 -13.20 -0.70 -8.13
N GLN A 99 -13.60 0.56 -7.96
CA GLN A 99 -13.85 1.17 -6.66
C GLN A 99 -15.21 1.86 -6.67
N THR A 100 -15.96 1.63 -5.59
CA THR A 100 -17.23 2.28 -5.33
C THR A 100 -16.98 3.62 -4.64
N VAL A 101 -17.61 4.68 -5.13
CA VAL A 101 -17.51 6.03 -4.58
C VAL A 101 -18.91 6.57 -4.31
N ARG A 102 -19.16 6.98 -3.08
CA ARG A 102 -20.39 7.71 -2.71
C ARG A 102 -20.16 9.20 -2.94
N VAL A 103 -21.07 9.82 -3.67
CA VAL A 103 -21.12 11.27 -3.87
C VAL A 103 -22.36 11.80 -3.14
N SER A 104 -22.17 12.81 -2.29
CA SER A 104 -23.23 13.55 -1.60
C SER A 104 -23.09 15.02 -1.95
N ARG A 105 -24.15 15.58 -2.53
CA ARG A 105 -24.33 17.01 -2.80
C ARG A 105 -25.08 17.68 -1.66
#